data_AF-A0A4U8LTI8-F1
#
_entry.id   AF-A0A4U8LTI8-F1
#
_cell.length_a   1.000
_cell.length_b   1.000
_cell.length_c   1.000
_cell.angle_alpha   90.00
_cell.angle_beta   90.00
_cell.angle_gamma   90.00
#
_symmetry.space_group_name_H-M   'P 1'
#
loop_
_entity.id
_entity.type
_entity.pdbx_description
1 polymer ?
#
loop_
_entity_poly.entity_id
_entity_poly.type
_entity_poly.pdbx_seq_one_letter_code
_entity_poly.pdbx_strand_id
1 'polypeptide(L)'
;MTTHVFNNITLVERDCDEWHQMWRALGQHKANRTLPQPTVAENFGEAWEYMETHEVRRFWFLKRYIHLFRHRMHPTAGVNYCVSIPASQNFNLASLAVSFVP
;
A
#
# COMPACT_ATOMS: atom_id res chain seq x y z
N MET A 1 31.84 12.39 1.22
CA MET A 1 30.50 12.61 0.65
C MET A 1 29.49 11.91 1.54
N THR A 2 28.80 12.68 2.37
CA THR A 2 27.84 12.17 3.36
C THR A 2 26.48 12.10 2.66
N THR A 3 26.14 10.95 2.09
CA THR A 3 24.84 10.75 1.44
C THR A 3 23.77 10.57 2.51
N HIS A 4 23.11 11.67 2.87
CA HIS A 4 21.80 11.61 3.52
C HIS A 4 20.78 11.21 2.46
N VAL A 5 20.49 9.91 2.36
CA VAL A 5 19.39 9.38 1.56
C VAL A 5 18.10 9.71 2.32
N PHE A 6 17.56 10.90 2.11
CA PHE A 6 16.23 11.25 2.61
C PHE A 6 15.19 10.50 1.76
N ASN A 7 14.69 9.38 2.30
CA ASN A 7 13.45 8.66 2.00
C ASN A 7 12.85 8.80 0.59
N ASN A 8 13.38 8.04 -0.38
CA ASN A 8 12.68 7.80 -1.65
C ASN A 8 11.51 6.82 -1.43
N ILE A 9 10.37 7.34 -0.96
CA ILE A 9 9.14 6.57 -0.87
C ILE A 9 8.59 6.37 -2.28
N THR A 10 8.30 5.13 -2.61
CA THR A 10 7.82 4.74 -3.94
C THR A 10 6.31 4.57 -3.89
N LEU A 11 5.58 5.38 -4.66
CA LEU A 11 4.12 5.36 -4.71
C LEU A 11 3.62 4.96 -6.09
N VAL A 12 2.54 4.18 -6.10
CA VAL A 12 1.75 3.93 -7.30
C VAL A 12 1.04 5.23 -7.70
N GLU A 13 1.10 5.56 -8.98
CA GLU A 13 0.38 6.71 -9.53
C GLU A 13 -1.12 6.59 -9.23
N ARG A 14 -1.75 7.70 -8.81
CA ARG A 14 -3.19 7.69 -8.51
C ARG A 14 -4.00 7.40 -9.77
N ASP A 15 -5.11 6.70 -9.58
CA ASP A 15 -6.09 6.36 -10.62
C ASP A 15 -5.57 5.50 -11.78
N CYS A 16 -4.34 4.96 -11.69
CA CYS A 16 -3.91 3.91 -12.62
C CYS A 16 -4.57 2.56 -12.30
N ASP A 17 -4.40 1.56 -13.18
CA ASP A 17 -4.99 0.23 -12.97
C ASP A 17 -4.50 -0.44 -11.67
N GLU A 18 -3.21 -0.29 -11.34
CA GLU A 18 -2.66 -0.85 -10.10
C GLU A 18 -3.28 -0.19 -8.86
N TRP A 19 -3.47 1.13 -8.90
CA TRP A 19 -4.11 1.87 -7.81
C TRP A 19 -5.48 1.28 -7.48
N HIS A 20 -6.32 1.09 -8.50
CA HIS A 20 -7.64 0.49 -8.32
C HIS A 20 -7.55 -0.97 -7.82
N GLN A 21 -6.60 -1.74 -8.32
CA GLN A 21 -6.40 -3.14 -7.93
C GLN A 21 -5.97 -3.26 -6.46
N MET A 22 -5.01 -2.45 -5.99
CA MET A 22 -4.55 -2.50 -4.61
C MET A 22 -5.65 -2.12 -3.61
N TRP A 23 -6.45 -1.09 -3.91
CA TRP A 23 -7.58 -0.68 -3.07
C TRP A 23 -8.71 -1.72 -3.07
N ARG A 24 -8.98 -2.36 -4.22
CA ARG A 24 -9.94 -3.47 -4.29
C ARG A 24 -9.47 -4.67 -3.45
N ALA A 25 -8.19 -5.04 -3.54
CA ALA A 25 -7.62 -6.13 -2.77
C ALA A 25 -7.64 -5.81 -1.25
N LEU A 26 -7.38 -4.56 -0.87
CA LEU A 26 -7.51 -4.11 0.52
C LEU A 26 -8.96 -4.28 1.03
N GLY A 27 -9.96 -3.88 0.24
CA GLY A 27 -11.37 -4.08 0.62
C GLY A 27 -11.77 -5.55 0.79
N GLN A 28 -11.13 -6.46 0.05
CA GLN A 28 -11.35 -7.91 0.18
C GLN A 28 -10.58 -8.56 1.35
N HIS A 29 -9.69 -7.81 2.00
CA HIS A 29 -8.90 -8.31 3.11
C HIS A 29 -9.80 -8.82 4.25
N LYS A 30 -9.39 -9.89 4.94
CA LYS A 30 -10.20 -10.57 5.97
C LYS A 30 -10.71 -9.65 7.08
N ALA A 31 -9.95 -8.61 7.41
CA ALA A 31 -10.31 -7.63 8.43
C ALA A 31 -11.37 -6.63 7.95
N ASN A 32 -11.47 -6.43 6.63
CA ASN A 32 -12.25 -5.37 6.00
C ASN A 32 -13.56 -5.89 5.40
N ARG A 33 -13.58 -7.13 4.89
CA ARG A 33 -14.69 -7.71 4.11
C ARG A 33 -16.05 -7.73 4.81
N THR A 34 -16.07 -7.63 6.14
CA THR A 34 -17.31 -7.59 6.96
C THR A 34 -17.75 -6.18 7.32
N LEU A 35 -16.99 -5.15 6.93
CA LEU A 35 -17.30 -3.74 7.21
C LEU A 35 -18.29 -3.18 6.19
N PRO A 36 -19.09 -2.17 6.56
CA PRO A 36 -20.01 -1.50 5.62
C PRO A 36 -19.30 -0.86 4.42
N GLN A 37 -18.11 -0.30 4.65
CA GLN A 37 -17.26 0.29 3.61
C GLN A 37 -15.84 -0.30 3.70
N PRO A 38 -15.59 -1.50 3.14
CA PRO A 38 -14.35 -2.25 3.36
C PRO A 38 -13.06 -1.53 2.97
N THR A 39 -13.11 -0.74 1.89
CA THR A 39 -11.94 -0.05 1.35
C THR A 39 -11.59 1.22 2.13
N VAL A 40 -12.58 1.83 2.80
CA VAL A 40 -12.39 3.02 3.65
C VAL A 40 -12.04 2.58 5.07
N ALA A 41 -12.81 1.61 5.59
CA ALA A 41 -12.78 1.14 6.97
C ALA A 41 -12.90 2.26 8.01
N GLU A 42 -13.71 3.29 7.71
CA GLU A 42 -13.83 4.49 8.55
C GLU A 42 -14.11 4.13 10.01
N ASN A 43 -13.34 4.75 10.90
CA ASN A 43 -13.54 4.66 12.34
C ASN A 43 -12.99 5.92 13.02
N PHE A 44 -13.86 6.66 13.69
CA PHE A 44 -13.51 7.92 14.39
C PHE A 44 -12.82 8.94 13.48
N GLY A 45 -13.20 9.01 12.20
CA GLY A 45 -12.61 9.91 11.21
C GLY A 45 -11.24 9.45 10.67
N GLU A 46 -10.76 8.30 11.09
CA GLU A 46 -9.57 7.64 10.54
C GLU A 46 -9.99 6.64 9.46
N ALA A 47 -9.16 6.51 8.42
CA ALA A 47 -9.35 5.57 7.32
C ALA A 47 -8.00 4.95 6.94
N TRP A 48 -8.01 4.05 5.96
CA TRP A 48 -6.77 3.50 5.40
C TRP A 48 -5.91 4.58 4.75
N GLU A 49 -4.63 4.60 5.15
CA GLU A 49 -3.57 5.40 4.56
C GLU A 49 -2.68 4.48 3.70
N TYR A 50 -2.48 4.86 2.43
CA TYR A 50 -1.51 4.21 1.56
C TYR A 50 -0.12 4.80 1.83
N MET A 51 0.82 3.96 2.26
CA MET A 51 2.12 4.40 2.78
C MET A 51 3.19 4.37 1.69
N GLU A 52 3.38 3.21 1.07
CA GLU A 52 4.45 2.97 0.10
C GLU A 52 4.27 1.67 -0.67
N THR A 53 5.10 1.49 -1.68
CA THR A 53 5.36 0.22 -2.36
C THR A 53 6.84 -0.12 -2.25
N HIS A 54 7.17 -1.33 -1.81
CA HIS A 54 8.55 -1.79 -1.76
C HIS A 54 8.76 -3.06 -2.58
N GLU A 55 9.96 -3.19 -3.16
CA GLU A 55 10.41 -4.39 -3.85
C GLU A 55 10.86 -5.44 -2.82
N VAL A 56 10.28 -6.63 -2.89
CA VAL A 56 10.73 -7.82 -2.16
C VAL A 56 11.32 -8.81 -3.15
N ARG A 57 12.56 -9.24 -2.89
CA ARG A 57 13.21 -10.31 -3.67
C ARG A 57 12.80 -11.67 -3.13
N ARG A 58 12.24 -12.52 -3.99
CA ARG A 58 11.87 -13.90 -3.69
C ARG A 58 12.70 -14.83 -4.56
N PHE A 59 13.70 -15.52 -4.01
CA PHE A 59 14.69 -16.27 -4.80
C PHE A 59 15.49 -15.39 -5.78
N TRP A 60 16.56 -15.93 -6.36
CA TRP A 60 17.64 -15.10 -6.91
C TRP A 60 17.24 -14.12 -8.03
N PHE A 61 16.14 -14.40 -8.75
CA PHE A 61 15.71 -13.63 -9.91
C PHE A 61 14.26 -13.13 -9.88
N LEU A 62 13.43 -13.57 -8.94
CA LEU A 62 12.02 -13.17 -8.91
C LEU A 62 11.82 -11.99 -7.96
N LYS A 63 11.46 -10.85 -8.53
CA LYS A 63 11.05 -9.66 -7.80
C LYS A 63 9.54 -9.67 -7.62
N ARG A 64 9.07 -9.19 -6.47
CA ARG A 64 7.65 -8.93 -6.22
C ARG A 64 7.51 -7.57 -5.56
N TYR A 65 6.47 -6.84 -5.88
CA TYR A 65 6.16 -5.58 -5.20
C TYR A 65 5.06 -5.79 -4.16
N ILE A 66 5.16 -5.07 -3.05
CA ILE A 66 4.19 -5.10 -1.96
C ILE A 66 3.79 -3.67 -1.63
N HIS A 67 2.48 -3.41 -1.61
CA HIS A 67 1.88 -2.15 -1.16
C HIS A 67 1.60 -2.22 0.34
N LEU A 68 2.03 -1.21 1.07
CA LEU A 68 1.82 -1.09 2.50
C LEU A 68 0.68 -0.11 2.79
N PHE A 69 -0.30 -0.59 3.55
CA PHE A 69 -1.41 0.22 4.06
C PHE A 69 -1.37 0.27 5.58
N ARG A 70 -1.72 1.43 6.14
CA ARG A 70 -1.83 1.65 7.59
C ARG A 70 -3.22 2.17 7.95
N HIS A 71 -3.75 1.72 9.07
CA HIS A 71 -4.95 2.26 9.69
C HIS A 71 -4.65 2.56 11.16
N ARG A 72 -4.83 3.81 11.59
CA ARG A 72 -4.46 4.22 12.96
C ARG A 72 -5.36 3.60 14.03
N MET A 73 -6.65 3.44 13.73
CA MET A 73 -7.62 2.82 14.65
C MET A 73 -8.64 1.96 13.88
N HIS A 74 -8.25 0.77 13.43
CA HIS A 74 -9.09 -0.08 12.57
C HIS A 74 -10.31 -0.63 13.32
N PRO A 75 -11.52 -0.61 12.75
CA PRO A 75 -12.75 -1.00 13.45
C PRO A 75 -12.72 -2.41 14.06
N THR A 76 -12.06 -3.37 13.40
CA THR A 76 -12.01 -4.78 13.83
C THR A 76 -10.64 -5.24 14.32
N ALA A 77 -9.57 -4.51 13.98
CA ALA A 77 -8.20 -4.93 14.24
C ALA A 77 -7.48 -4.06 15.29
N GLY A 78 -8.10 -2.94 15.69
CA GLY A 78 -7.58 -2.07 16.72
C GLY A 78 -6.53 -1.08 16.22
N VAL A 79 -5.66 -0.66 17.14
CA VAL A 79 -4.74 0.46 16.94
C VAL A 79 -3.53 0.08 16.09
N ASN A 80 -3.07 1.00 15.25
CA ASN A 80 -1.86 0.89 14.41
C ASN A 80 -1.81 -0.40 13.58
N TYR A 81 -2.91 -0.67 12.86
CA TYR A 81 -3.03 -1.85 12.05
C TYR A 81 -2.39 -1.64 10.67
N CYS A 82 -1.51 -2.57 10.26
CA CYS A 82 -0.84 -2.52 8.96
C CYS A 82 -1.21 -3.76 8.13
N VAL A 83 -1.42 -3.55 6.83
CA VAL A 83 -1.70 -4.62 5.87
C VAL A 83 -0.77 -4.48 4.67
N SER A 84 -0.17 -5.61 4.29
CA SER A 84 0.65 -5.74 3.10
C SER A 84 -0.17 -6.39 1.99
N ILE A 85 -0.43 -5.65 0.92
CA ILE A 85 -1.14 -6.13 -0.26
C ILE A 85 -0.11 -6.40 -1.37
N PRO A 86 -0.01 -7.63 -1.90
CA PRO A 86 0.88 -7.88 -3.01
C PRO A 86 0.41 -7.14 -4.27
N ALA A 87 1.36 -6.57 -5.01
CA ALA A 87 1.09 -5.98 -6.31
C ALA A 87 0.59 -7.03 -7.32
N SER A 88 -0.06 -6.55 -8.37
CA SER A 88 -0.49 -7.37 -9.50
C SER A 88 0.70 -8.06 -10.19
N GLN A 89 0.43 -9.17 -10.89
CA GLN A 89 1.47 -9.98 -11.53
C GLN A 89 2.26 -9.21 -12.61
N ASN A 90 1.62 -8.23 -13.26
CA ASN A 90 2.20 -7.45 -14.35
C ASN A 90 2.69 -6.07 -13.89
N PHE A 91 2.70 -5.81 -12.59
CA PHE A 91 3.14 -4.54 -12.06
C PHE A 91 4.62 -4.28 -12.37
N ASN A 92 4.90 -3.16 -13.02
CA ASN A 92 6.24 -2.74 -13.42
C ASN A 92 6.56 -1.36 -12.83
N LEU A 93 7.84 -1.11 -12.51
CA LEU A 93 8.34 0.15 -11.96
C LEU A 93 8.01 1.38 -12.83
N ALA A 94 7.70 1.20 -14.12
CA ALA A 94 7.31 2.31 -15.00
C ALA A 94 6.03 3.04 -14.55
N SER A 95 5.16 2.39 -13.75
CA SER A 95 3.95 3.00 -13.18
C SER A 95 4.17 3.60 -11.78
N LEU A 96 5.42 3.75 -11.35
CA LEU A 96 5.75 4.34 -10.07
C LEU A 96 6.08 5.82 -10.23
N ALA A 97 5.41 6.64 -9.43
CA ALA A 97 5.80 8.02 -9.24
C ALA A 97 6.84 8.07 -8.12
N VAL A 98 7.98 8.70 -8.38
CA VAL A 98 8.88 9.13 -7.30
C VAL A 98 8.24 10.36 -6.66
N SER A 99 7.56 10.13 -5.54
CA SER A 99 7.05 11.22 -4.70
C SER A 99 8.21 11.75 -3.85
N PHE A 100 8.38 13.07 -3.88
CA PHE A 100 9.43 13.89 -3.26
C PHE A 100 10.74 13.99 -4.07
N VAL A 101 10.74 14.94 -5.01
CA VAL A 101 11.95 15.71 -5.33
C VAL A 101 11.88 16.97 -4.44
N PRO A 102 12.92 17.27 -3.64
CA PRO A 102 12.93 18.41 -2.72
C PRO A 102 12.80 19.76 -3.42
#